data_AF-A0A928N368-F1
#
_entry.id   AF-A0A928N368-F1
#
_cell.length_a   1.000
_cell.length_b   1.000
_cell.length_c   1.000
_cell.angle_alpha   90.00
_cell.angle_beta   90.00
_cell.angle_gamma   90.00
#
_symmetry.space_group_name_H-M   'P 1'
#
loop_
_entity.id
_entity.type
_entity.pdbx_description
1 polymer ?
#
loop_
_entity_poly.entity_id
_entity_poly.type
_entity_poly.pdbx_seq_one_letter_code
_entity_poly.pdbx_strand_id
1 'polypeptide(L)'
;MDILLLGNGFDLYHKLPTKYINFLNTVKFLQENFNETDMPTIGKVFNDERLSGIDNGIKECYKKYYTTYSNFPLNIEDTKKLIELADKNVWFKYLSQLINKDITWIDFEKEIEKVVRAFEHYLENEYIEQLTFSNLVTHEANIMRIFNFFYYIVEEDFVGDTKMHRLELNEQFMVQNPLNKKSYLSKDKVISFLYNQLIELAEMLKLYLRNFVDVVVEKLKSISMIDEYIDLSQVRDVVTLNYTHTFESIYCKEIKRNIYHIHGDVDFNIVLGINSNENDNLETVNTDFLRFKKY
;
A
#
# COMPACT_ATOMS: atom_id res chain seq x y z
N MET A 1 30.21 -17.99 6.70
CA MET A 1 29.26 -17.09 7.39
C MET A 1 28.04 -17.15 6.52
N ASP A 2 27.00 -17.83 7.01
CA ASP A 2 25.86 -18.19 6.19
C ASP A 2 24.74 -17.22 6.57
N ILE A 3 24.54 -16.21 5.71
CA ILE A 3 23.48 -15.23 5.84
C ILE A 3 22.23 -15.82 5.18
N LEU A 4 21.13 -15.88 5.93
CA LEU A 4 19.84 -16.28 5.39
C LEU A 4 19.11 -15.03 4.87
N LEU A 5 18.76 -15.03 3.59
CA LEU A 5 17.92 -14.00 2.99
C LEU A 5 16.47 -14.48 2.94
N LEU A 6 15.56 -13.69 3.52
CA LEU A 6 14.12 -13.95 3.54
C LEU A 6 13.36 -12.88 2.76
N GLY A 7 12.28 -13.29 2.12
CA GLY A 7 11.31 -12.40 1.51
C GLY A 7 9.89 -12.90 1.73
N ASN A 8 8.89 -12.19 1.21
CA ASN A 8 7.49 -12.38 1.63
C ASN A 8 6.98 -13.81 1.43
N GLY A 9 7.59 -14.56 0.51
CA GLY A 9 7.35 -16.00 0.33
C GLY A 9 7.51 -16.84 1.61
N PHE A 10 8.33 -16.38 2.58
CA PHE A 10 8.48 -17.02 3.89
C PHE A 10 7.20 -16.94 4.73
N ASP A 11 6.54 -15.79 4.78
CA ASP A 11 5.26 -15.63 5.50
C ASP A 11 4.15 -16.43 4.79
N LEU A 12 4.18 -16.45 3.45
CA LEU A 12 3.22 -17.22 2.64
C LEU A 12 3.39 -18.73 2.81
N TYR A 13 4.63 -19.21 2.97
CA TYR A 13 4.92 -20.60 3.30
C TYR A 13 4.26 -20.98 4.64
N HIS A 14 4.30 -20.08 5.62
CA HIS A 14 3.61 -20.21 6.90
C HIS A 14 2.11 -19.90 6.85
N LYS A 15 1.50 -19.75 5.65
CA LYS A 15 0.07 -19.46 5.48
C LYS A 15 -0.41 -18.23 6.24
N LEU A 16 0.39 -17.16 6.22
CA LEU A 16 0.02 -15.86 6.76
C LEU A 16 -0.50 -14.94 5.63
N PRO A 17 -1.49 -14.07 5.90
CA PRO A 17 -2.11 -13.23 4.88
C PRO A 17 -1.30 -11.94 4.67
N THR A 18 -0.06 -12.06 4.16
CA THR A 18 0.89 -10.95 4.02
C THR A 18 1.06 -10.44 2.60
N LYS A 19 0.24 -10.91 1.66
CA LYS A 19 0.23 -10.33 0.31
C LYS A 19 -0.40 -8.94 0.37
N TYR A 20 0.06 -8.04 -0.50
CA TYR A 20 -0.59 -6.75 -0.69
C TYR A 20 -2.09 -6.87 -1.02
N ILE A 21 -2.48 -7.91 -1.76
CA ILE A 21 -3.88 -8.18 -2.05
C ILE A 21 -4.70 -8.50 -0.79
N ASN A 22 -4.11 -9.17 0.20
CA ASN A 22 -4.79 -9.50 1.45
C ASN A 22 -5.07 -8.22 2.26
N PHE A 23 -4.09 -7.31 2.31
CA PHE A 23 -4.25 -5.98 2.88
C PHE A 23 -5.40 -5.22 2.21
N LEU A 24 -5.33 -5.04 0.88
CA LEU A 24 -6.32 -4.24 0.16
C LEU A 24 -7.74 -4.82 0.28
N ASN A 25 -7.89 -6.13 0.10
CA ASN A 25 -9.20 -6.80 0.22
C ASN A 25 -9.77 -6.73 1.63
N THR A 26 -8.93 -6.90 2.67
CA THR A 26 -9.39 -6.80 4.06
C THR A 26 -9.86 -5.38 4.37
N VAL A 27 -9.07 -4.36 4.02
CA VAL A 27 -9.42 -2.97 4.30
C VAL A 27 -10.67 -2.55 3.54
N LYS A 28 -10.78 -2.91 2.25
CA LYS A 28 -11.98 -2.64 1.46
C LYS A 28 -13.23 -3.33 2.04
N PHE A 29 -13.10 -4.59 2.45
CA PHE A 29 -14.18 -5.29 3.14
C PHE A 29 -14.62 -4.56 4.41
N LEU A 30 -13.67 -4.06 5.20
CA LEU A 30 -13.95 -3.31 6.43
C LEU A 30 -14.64 -1.96 6.13
N GLN A 31 -14.19 -1.21 5.12
CA GLN A 31 -14.86 0.03 4.70
C GLN A 31 -16.35 -0.18 4.38
N GLU A 32 -16.67 -1.30 3.73
CA GLU A 32 -18.02 -1.60 3.27
C GLU A 32 -18.90 -2.27 4.33
N ASN A 33 -18.32 -2.96 5.31
CA ASN A 33 -19.05 -3.92 6.16
C ASN A 33 -18.73 -3.85 7.65
N PHE A 34 -17.82 -2.97 8.10
CA PHE A 34 -17.39 -2.96 9.50
C PHE A 34 -18.54 -2.66 10.46
N ASN A 35 -18.72 -3.57 11.41
CA ASN A 35 -19.64 -3.42 12.54
C ASN A 35 -18.97 -4.01 13.78
N GLU A 36 -18.68 -3.15 14.75
CA GLU A 36 -18.00 -3.51 16.00
C GLU A 36 -18.74 -4.60 16.79
N THR A 37 -20.07 -4.63 16.74
CA THR A 37 -20.90 -5.61 17.46
C THR A 37 -20.81 -6.99 16.81
N ASP A 38 -20.79 -7.03 15.48
CA ASP A 38 -20.81 -8.28 14.71
C ASP A 38 -19.40 -8.84 14.45
N MET A 39 -18.37 -8.00 14.58
CA MET A 39 -16.97 -8.34 14.30
C MET A 39 -16.04 -8.15 15.53
N PRO A 40 -16.30 -8.82 16.67
CA PRO A 40 -15.47 -8.67 17.87
C PRO A 40 -14.07 -9.28 17.77
N THR A 41 -13.82 -10.15 16.77
CA THR A 41 -12.55 -10.88 16.62
C THR A 41 -12.04 -10.84 15.18
N ILE A 42 -10.74 -11.04 15.00
CA ILE A 42 -10.13 -11.14 13.67
C ILE A 42 -10.77 -12.29 12.87
N GLY A 43 -11.08 -13.41 13.55
CA GLY A 43 -11.74 -14.54 12.93
C GLY A 43 -13.13 -14.22 12.37
N LYS A 44 -13.88 -13.27 12.96
CA LYS A 44 -15.16 -12.82 12.41
C LYS A 44 -15.00 -12.04 11.10
N VAL A 45 -13.90 -11.31 10.96
CA VAL A 45 -13.52 -10.63 9.71
C VAL A 45 -13.07 -11.67 8.67
N PHE A 46 -12.07 -12.49 9.00
CA PHE A 46 -11.44 -13.40 8.04
C PHE A 46 -12.28 -14.63 7.64
N ASN A 47 -13.28 -14.99 8.44
CA ASN A 47 -14.23 -16.04 8.09
C ASN A 47 -15.51 -15.52 7.41
N ASP A 48 -15.62 -14.21 7.18
CA ASP A 48 -16.80 -13.64 6.52
C ASP A 48 -16.88 -14.12 5.06
N GLU A 49 -18.05 -14.59 4.65
CA GLU A 49 -18.25 -15.15 3.31
C GLU A 49 -17.99 -14.12 2.21
N ARG A 50 -18.29 -12.83 2.46
CA ARG A 50 -18.08 -11.74 1.51
C ARG A 50 -16.59 -11.52 1.24
N LEU A 51 -15.77 -11.51 2.30
CA LEU A 51 -14.31 -11.41 2.16
C LEU A 51 -13.74 -12.67 1.49
N SER A 52 -14.23 -13.85 1.86
CA SER A 52 -13.75 -15.09 1.25
C SER A 52 -14.11 -15.23 -0.23
N GLY A 53 -15.21 -14.59 -0.66
CA GLY A 53 -15.64 -14.53 -2.06
C GLY A 53 -14.73 -13.66 -2.94
N ILE A 54 -13.97 -12.74 -2.36
CA ILE A 54 -12.99 -11.90 -3.06
C ILE A 54 -11.54 -12.38 -2.84
N ASP A 55 -11.26 -13.03 -1.71
CA ASP A 55 -9.92 -13.52 -1.36
C ASP A 55 -9.99 -14.87 -0.64
N ASN A 56 -9.98 -15.96 -1.42
CA ASN A 56 -9.92 -17.29 -0.85
C ASN A 56 -8.58 -17.55 -0.10
N GLY A 57 -7.53 -16.79 -0.40
CA GLY A 57 -6.24 -16.89 0.29
C GLY A 57 -6.34 -16.55 1.77
N ILE A 58 -7.10 -15.50 2.12
CA ILE A 58 -7.37 -15.13 3.52
C ILE A 58 -8.10 -16.28 4.25
N LYS A 59 -9.09 -16.90 3.59
CA LYS A 59 -9.83 -18.04 4.18
C LYS A 59 -8.91 -19.21 4.52
N GLU A 60 -7.96 -19.52 3.64
CA GLU A 60 -6.98 -20.59 3.89
C GLU A 60 -6.03 -20.23 5.04
N CYS A 61 -5.58 -18.98 5.12
CA CYS A 61 -4.77 -18.49 6.25
C CYS A 61 -5.55 -18.59 7.58
N TYR A 62 -6.82 -18.19 7.57
CA TYR A 62 -7.72 -18.30 8.70
C TYR A 62 -7.88 -19.75 9.15
N LYS A 63 -8.13 -20.69 8.22
CA LYS A 63 -8.29 -22.11 8.55
C LYS A 63 -7.05 -22.70 9.23
N LYS A 64 -5.84 -22.37 8.76
CA LYS A 64 -4.58 -22.87 9.36
C LYS A 64 -4.45 -22.45 10.83
N TYR A 65 -4.87 -21.24 11.18
CA TYR A 65 -4.77 -20.68 12.53
C TYR A 65 -6.14 -20.40 13.16
N TYR A 66 -7.13 -21.25 12.87
CA TYR A 66 -8.54 -21.05 13.23
C TYR A 66 -8.71 -20.65 14.70
N THR A 67 -8.20 -21.47 15.62
CA THR A 67 -8.36 -21.25 17.06
C THR A 67 -7.75 -19.93 17.51
N THR A 68 -6.64 -19.50 16.92
CA THR A 68 -6.01 -18.23 17.29
C THR A 68 -6.86 -17.06 16.77
N TYR A 69 -7.20 -17.05 15.49
CA TYR A 69 -7.99 -15.97 14.89
C TYR A 69 -9.39 -15.84 15.50
N SER A 70 -10.09 -16.95 15.75
CA SER A 70 -11.44 -16.94 16.31
C SER A 70 -11.50 -16.32 17.71
N ASN A 71 -10.41 -16.39 18.47
CA ASN A 71 -10.33 -15.91 19.85
C ASN A 71 -9.56 -14.59 20.01
N PHE A 72 -8.89 -14.10 18.96
CA PHE A 72 -8.11 -12.86 19.05
C PHE A 72 -9.02 -11.64 18.82
N PRO A 73 -9.15 -10.73 19.81
CA PRO A 73 -10.04 -9.58 19.69
C PRO A 73 -9.57 -8.66 18.57
N LEU A 74 -10.51 -8.12 17.81
CA LEU A 74 -10.21 -7.10 16.81
C LEU A 74 -9.86 -5.79 17.52
N ASN A 75 -8.75 -5.15 17.13
CA ASN A 75 -8.44 -3.81 17.63
C ASN A 75 -9.37 -2.79 16.96
N ILE A 76 -10.44 -2.42 17.66
CA ILE A 76 -11.50 -1.56 17.13
C ILE A 76 -10.99 -0.15 16.81
N GLU A 77 -10.11 0.41 17.65
CA GLU A 77 -9.57 1.77 17.46
C GLU A 77 -8.71 1.83 16.20
N ASP A 78 -7.75 0.91 16.07
CA ASP A 78 -6.91 0.84 14.88
C ASP A 78 -7.70 0.47 13.63
N THR A 79 -8.75 -0.36 13.76
CA THR A 79 -9.64 -0.68 12.63
C THR A 79 -10.38 0.56 12.13
N LYS A 80 -10.93 1.39 13.04
CA LYS A 80 -11.58 2.65 12.68
C LYS A 80 -10.58 3.62 12.04
N LYS A 81 -9.37 3.74 12.59
CA LYS A 81 -8.28 4.54 12.01
C LYS A 81 -7.93 4.06 10.60
N LEU A 82 -7.81 2.76 10.40
CA LEU A 82 -7.48 2.14 9.11
C LEU A 82 -8.55 2.44 8.05
N ILE A 83 -9.84 2.35 8.41
CA ILE A 83 -10.97 2.72 7.54
C ILE A 83 -10.93 4.21 7.20
N GLU A 84 -10.72 5.09 8.17
CA GLU A 84 -10.67 6.53 7.94
C GLU A 84 -9.54 6.94 6.98
N LEU A 85 -8.36 6.35 7.16
CA LEU A 85 -7.23 6.57 6.26
C LEU A 85 -7.57 6.07 4.85
N ALA A 86 -8.15 4.88 4.73
CA ALA A 86 -8.52 4.28 3.45
C ALA A 86 -9.52 5.13 2.64
N ASP A 87 -10.49 5.76 3.30
CA ASP A 87 -11.52 6.59 2.66
C ASP A 87 -10.94 7.82 1.96
N LYS A 88 -9.84 8.35 2.50
CA LYS A 88 -9.21 9.60 2.03
C LYS A 88 -7.99 9.34 1.14
N ASN A 89 -7.40 8.16 1.21
CA ASN A 89 -6.11 7.86 0.59
C ASN A 89 -6.20 7.61 -0.92
N VAL A 90 -5.57 8.48 -1.71
CA VAL A 90 -5.62 8.39 -3.19
C VAL A 90 -4.91 7.16 -3.76
N TRP A 91 -3.84 6.69 -3.11
CA TRP A 91 -3.14 5.47 -3.52
C TRP A 91 -3.96 4.22 -3.23
N PHE A 92 -4.57 4.15 -2.04
CA PHE A 92 -5.45 3.05 -1.69
C PHE A 92 -6.63 2.95 -2.67
N LYS A 93 -7.25 4.09 -3.02
CA LYS A 93 -8.29 4.15 -4.06
C LYS A 93 -7.81 3.62 -5.40
N TYR A 94 -6.63 4.05 -5.87
CA TYR A 94 -6.03 3.58 -7.11
C TYR A 94 -5.78 2.06 -7.09
N LEU A 95 -5.05 1.57 -6.09
CA LEU A 95 -4.68 0.17 -5.97
C LEU A 95 -5.91 -0.75 -5.81
N SER A 96 -6.92 -0.30 -5.07
CA SER A 96 -8.17 -1.05 -4.88
C SER A 96 -9.05 -1.14 -6.12
N GLN A 97 -8.88 -0.24 -7.09
CA GLN A 97 -9.55 -0.31 -8.40
C GLN A 97 -8.83 -1.24 -9.37
N LEU A 98 -7.52 -1.46 -9.19
CA LEU A 98 -6.78 -2.45 -9.97
C LEU A 98 -7.17 -3.88 -9.61
N ILE A 99 -7.65 -4.10 -8.38
CA ILE A 99 -8.13 -5.41 -7.97
C ILE A 99 -9.46 -5.69 -8.65
N ASN A 100 -9.45 -6.64 -9.58
CA ASN A 100 -10.64 -7.28 -10.10
C ASN A 100 -10.64 -8.77 -9.71
N LYS A 101 -11.75 -9.47 -9.98
CA LYS A 101 -11.91 -10.89 -9.60
C LYS A 101 -10.83 -11.83 -10.15
N ASP A 102 -10.10 -11.42 -11.19
CA ASP A 102 -9.10 -12.24 -11.88
C ASP A 102 -7.66 -11.90 -11.45
N ILE A 103 -7.45 -10.81 -10.69
CA ILE A 103 -6.12 -10.38 -10.24
C ILE A 103 -5.86 -10.91 -8.82
N THR A 104 -4.93 -11.87 -8.73
CA THR A 104 -4.51 -12.52 -7.47
C THR A 104 -3.15 -12.02 -6.95
N TRP A 105 -2.52 -11.10 -7.68
CA TRP A 105 -1.21 -10.55 -7.37
C TRP A 105 -1.11 -9.10 -7.85
N ILE A 106 -0.45 -8.27 -7.05
CA ILE A 106 -0.14 -6.87 -7.36
C ILE A 106 1.28 -6.58 -6.92
N ASP A 107 1.97 -5.76 -7.71
CA ASP A 107 3.33 -5.30 -7.48
C ASP A 107 3.26 -3.81 -7.14
N PHE A 108 3.30 -3.48 -5.85
CA PHE A 108 3.17 -2.09 -5.41
C PHE A 108 4.27 -1.23 -6.00
N GLU A 109 5.50 -1.72 -6.04
CA GLU A 109 6.66 -1.02 -6.57
C GLU A 109 6.44 -0.61 -8.04
N LYS A 110 5.96 -1.54 -8.88
CA LYS A 110 5.65 -1.24 -10.30
C LYS A 110 4.47 -0.29 -10.45
N GLU A 111 3.44 -0.42 -9.62
CA GLU A 111 2.28 0.46 -9.69
C GLU A 111 2.61 1.89 -9.21
N ILE A 112 3.45 2.02 -8.18
CA ILE A 112 3.99 3.31 -7.75
C ILE A 112 4.84 3.92 -8.87
N GLU A 113 5.68 3.12 -9.54
CA GLU A 113 6.50 3.58 -10.67
C GLU A 113 5.65 4.15 -11.81
N LYS A 114 4.57 3.47 -12.20
CA LYS A 114 3.65 3.95 -13.25
C LYS A 114 3.03 5.30 -12.90
N VAL A 115 2.57 5.45 -11.66
CA VAL A 115 1.96 6.70 -11.20
C VAL A 115 2.99 7.82 -11.15
N VAL A 116 4.17 7.58 -10.59
CA VAL A 116 5.26 8.57 -10.55
C VAL A 116 5.63 9.04 -11.95
N ARG A 117 5.82 8.13 -12.90
CA ARG A 117 6.11 8.47 -14.31
C ARG A 117 5.00 9.29 -14.96
N ALA A 118 3.74 8.98 -14.68
CA ALA A 118 2.61 9.75 -15.19
C ALA A 118 2.63 11.19 -14.63
N PHE A 119 2.97 11.36 -13.35
CA PHE A 119 3.11 12.68 -12.72
C PHE A 119 4.35 13.45 -13.21
N GLU A 120 5.48 12.77 -13.44
CA GLU A 120 6.67 13.35 -14.07
C GLU A 120 6.29 13.93 -15.44
N HIS A 121 5.68 13.13 -16.31
CA HIS A 121 5.23 13.56 -17.64
C HIS A 121 4.24 14.73 -17.55
N TYR A 122 3.24 14.62 -16.67
CA TYR A 122 2.21 15.65 -16.54
C TYR A 122 2.79 17.00 -16.08
N LEU A 123 3.72 16.99 -15.11
CA LEU A 123 4.29 18.20 -14.54
C LEU A 123 5.42 18.80 -15.39
N GLU A 124 6.11 18.03 -16.22
CA GLU A 124 7.14 18.53 -17.14
C GLU A 124 6.56 19.32 -18.33
N ASN A 125 5.32 19.03 -18.73
CA ASN A 125 4.65 19.77 -19.80
C ASN A 125 4.27 21.19 -19.33
N GLU A 126 4.96 22.21 -19.86
CA GLU A 126 4.80 23.63 -19.48
C GLU A 126 3.38 24.21 -19.70
N TYR A 127 2.49 23.50 -20.39
CA TYR A 127 1.13 23.92 -20.72
C TYR A 127 0.05 23.10 -19.97
N ILE A 128 0.20 22.94 -18.65
CA ILE A 128 -0.81 22.34 -17.76
C ILE A 128 -2.22 22.95 -18.00
N GLU A 129 -2.28 24.24 -18.36
CA GLU A 129 -3.53 24.96 -18.64
C GLU A 129 -4.29 24.49 -19.89
N GLN A 130 -3.66 23.71 -20.79
CA GLN A 130 -4.27 23.24 -22.04
C GLN A 130 -4.40 21.71 -22.15
N LEU A 131 -3.96 20.97 -21.12
CA LEU A 131 -4.08 19.51 -21.08
C LEU A 131 -5.54 19.10 -20.84
N THR A 132 -6.29 19.01 -21.93
CA THR A 132 -7.50 18.19 -21.99
C THR A 132 -7.07 16.71 -21.89
N PHE A 133 -7.84 15.89 -21.15
CA PHE A 133 -7.58 14.46 -20.99
C PHE A 133 -7.41 13.68 -22.30
N SER A 134 -7.82 14.26 -23.43
CA SER A 134 -7.61 13.72 -24.78
C SER A 134 -6.14 13.67 -25.22
N ASN A 135 -5.24 14.46 -24.63
CA ASN A 135 -3.83 14.50 -25.00
C ASN A 135 -2.94 13.50 -24.24
N LEU A 136 -3.44 12.89 -23.16
CA LEU A 136 -2.74 11.87 -22.39
C LEU A 136 -2.97 10.48 -23.02
N VAL A 137 -1.93 9.63 -23.04
CA VAL A 137 -2.12 8.21 -23.37
C VAL A 137 -3.15 7.63 -22.40
N THR A 138 -4.08 6.81 -22.90
CA THR A 138 -5.29 6.39 -22.17
C THR A 138 -5.03 5.87 -20.74
N HIS A 139 -3.87 5.28 -20.48
CA HIS A 139 -3.47 4.82 -19.16
C HIS A 139 -3.10 5.97 -18.19
N GLU A 140 -2.28 6.93 -18.62
CA GLU A 140 -1.92 8.12 -17.81
C GLU A 140 -3.14 9.01 -17.57
N ALA A 141 -4.02 9.13 -18.57
CA ALA A 141 -5.29 9.81 -18.42
C ALA A 141 -6.14 9.19 -17.29
N ASN A 142 -6.18 7.85 -17.20
CA ASN A 142 -6.89 7.16 -16.12
C ASN A 142 -6.24 7.37 -14.75
N ILE A 143 -4.91 7.33 -14.66
CA ILE A 143 -4.18 7.65 -13.42
C ILE A 143 -4.55 9.06 -12.96
N MET A 144 -4.43 10.06 -13.84
CA MET A 144 -4.74 11.45 -13.50
C MET A 144 -6.21 11.63 -13.09
N ARG A 145 -7.15 10.91 -13.73
CA ARG A 145 -8.57 10.87 -13.33
C ARG A 145 -8.80 10.32 -11.93
N ILE A 146 -8.01 9.33 -11.51
CA ILE A 146 -8.11 8.75 -10.16
C ILE A 146 -7.45 9.68 -9.14
N PHE A 147 -6.28 10.23 -9.47
CA PHE A 147 -5.50 11.16 -8.66
C PHE A 147 -5.90 12.63 -8.92
N ASN A 148 -7.20 12.91 -8.88
CA ASN A 148 -7.76 14.22 -9.17
C ASN A 148 -7.73 15.21 -7.99
N PHE A 149 -6.82 15.05 -7.03
CA PHE A 149 -6.81 15.87 -5.80
C PHE A 149 -6.47 17.35 -6.03
N PHE A 150 -5.81 17.65 -7.15
CA PHE A 150 -5.33 18.99 -7.49
C PHE A 150 -6.22 19.71 -8.53
N TYR A 151 -7.32 19.09 -8.97
CA TYR A 151 -8.26 19.71 -9.89
C TYR A 151 -9.69 19.21 -9.71
N TYR A 152 -10.66 20.00 -10.14
CA TYR A 152 -12.08 19.67 -10.18
C TYR A 152 -12.54 19.54 -11.63
N ILE A 153 -13.45 18.60 -11.89
CA ILE A 153 -14.14 18.50 -13.18
C ILE A 153 -15.41 19.35 -13.07
N VAL A 154 -15.48 20.41 -13.86
CA VAL A 154 -16.65 21.29 -13.93
C VAL A 154 -17.43 20.97 -15.20
N GLU A 155 -18.71 20.67 -15.03
CA GLU A 155 -19.62 20.49 -16.15
C GLU A 155 -19.93 21.83 -16.81
N GLU A 156 -19.78 21.89 -18.12
CA GLU A 156 -20.13 23.07 -18.91
C GLU A 156 -21.36 22.81 -19.79
N ASP A 157 -21.85 23.89 -20.40
CA ASP A 157 -22.94 23.84 -21.35
C ASP A 157 -22.60 22.93 -22.53
N PHE A 158 -23.65 22.39 -23.15
CA PHE A 158 -23.51 21.54 -24.32
C PHE A 158 -22.94 22.34 -25.50
N VAL A 159 -21.97 21.74 -26.19
CA VAL A 159 -21.51 22.20 -27.50
C VAL A 159 -22.01 21.19 -28.52
N GLY A 160 -23.12 21.52 -29.20
CA GLY A 160 -23.88 20.54 -29.99
C GLY A 160 -24.54 19.51 -29.07
N ASP A 161 -24.37 18.22 -29.36
CA ASP A 161 -24.91 17.12 -28.55
C ASP A 161 -23.91 16.59 -27.49
N THR A 162 -22.73 17.20 -27.36
CA THR A 162 -21.68 16.73 -26.45
C THR A 162 -21.62 17.61 -25.20
N LYS A 163 -21.74 16.98 -24.03
CA LYS A 163 -21.50 17.63 -22.74
C LYS A 163 -20.00 17.89 -22.59
N MET A 164 -19.62 19.16 -22.45
CA MET A 164 -18.23 19.56 -22.26
C MET A 164 -17.86 19.56 -20.78
N HIS A 165 -16.59 19.34 -20.50
CA HIS A 165 -16.03 19.39 -19.14
C HIS A 165 -14.76 20.23 -19.16
N ARG A 166 -14.64 21.20 -18.24
CA ARG A 166 -13.37 21.88 -17.98
C ARG A 166 -12.73 21.35 -16.70
N LEU A 167 -11.41 21.51 -16.62
CA LEU A 167 -10.67 21.26 -15.39
C LEU A 167 -10.39 22.58 -14.69
N GLU A 168 -10.75 22.67 -13.43
CA GLU A 168 -10.39 23.80 -12.57
C GLU A 168 -9.36 23.36 -11.54
N LEU A 169 -8.21 24.03 -11.51
CA LEU A 169 -7.17 23.70 -10.54
C LEU A 169 -7.60 24.09 -9.12
N ASN A 170 -7.32 23.20 -8.17
CA ASN A 170 -7.58 23.44 -6.76
C ASN A 170 -6.60 24.51 -6.24
N GLU A 171 -7.14 25.62 -5.73
CA GLU A 171 -6.38 26.77 -5.23
C GLU A 171 -5.33 26.39 -4.18
N GLN A 172 -5.55 25.34 -3.39
CA GLN A 172 -4.59 24.86 -2.40
C GLN A 172 -3.26 24.47 -3.02
N PHE A 173 -3.27 24.00 -4.27
CA PHE A 173 -2.10 23.57 -5.03
C PHE A 173 -1.51 24.68 -5.91
N MET A 174 -2.15 25.85 -5.96
CA MET A 174 -1.67 26.98 -6.74
C MET A 174 -0.66 27.81 -5.94
N VAL A 175 0.24 28.46 -6.67
CA VAL A 175 1.17 29.48 -6.15
C VAL A 175 1.18 30.67 -7.09
N GLN A 176 1.36 31.86 -6.53
CA GLN A 176 1.43 33.09 -7.31
C GLN A 176 2.88 33.46 -7.58
N ASN A 177 3.21 33.73 -8.84
CA ASN A 177 4.52 34.27 -9.20
C ASN A 177 4.65 35.68 -8.59
N PRO A 178 5.69 35.95 -7.78
CA PRO A 178 5.82 37.21 -7.07
C PRO A 178 6.00 38.42 -8.01
N LEU A 179 6.53 38.20 -9.22
CA LEU A 179 6.84 39.24 -10.20
C LEU A 179 5.63 39.63 -11.07
N ASN A 180 4.98 38.64 -11.70
CA ASN A 180 3.92 38.91 -12.68
C ASN A 180 2.49 38.65 -12.15
N LYS A 181 2.35 38.22 -10.88
CA LYS A 181 1.07 37.93 -10.22
C LYS A 181 0.22 36.84 -10.88
N LYS A 182 0.76 36.10 -11.86
CA LYS A 182 0.09 34.93 -12.44
C LYS A 182 0.15 33.75 -11.47
N SER A 183 -0.97 33.05 -11.34
CA SER A 183 -1.07 31.82 -10.56
C SER A 183 -0.75 30.62 -11.43
N TYR A 184 -0.02 29.65 -10.90
CA TYR A 184 0.32 28.40 -11.58
C TYR A 184 0.32 27.23 -10.60
N LEU A 185 0.23 26.01 -11.12
CA LEU A 185 0.25 24.79 -10.31
C LEU A 185 1.64 24.60 -9.68
N SER A 186 1.69 24.42 -8.36
CA SER A 186 2.94 24.14 -7.67
C SER A 186 3.30 22.65 -7.77
N LYS A 187 4.35 22.34 -8.54
CA LYS A 187 4.93 20.99 -8.60
C LYS A 187 5.23 20.45 -7.21
N ASP A 188 5.88 21.24 -6.36
CA ASP A 188 6.25 20.87 -5.00
C ASP A 188 5.05 20.48 -4.14
N LYS A 189 3.94 21.23 -4.20
CA LYS A 189 2.73 20.92 -3.44
C LYS A 189 2.09 19.61 -3.93
N VAL A 190 2.01 19.41 -5.25
CA VAL A 190 1.46 18.20 -5.85
C VAL A 190 2.28 16.97 -5.46
N ILE A 191 3.61 17.04 -5.65
CA ILE A 191 4.53 15.95 -5.35
C ILE A 191 4.56 15.66 -3.85
N SER A 192 4.56 16.69 -3.00
CA SER A 192 4.54 16.51 -1.55
C SER A 192 3.24 15.88 -1.07
N PHE A 193 2.09 16.29 -1.62
CA PHE A 193 0.82 15.63 -1.32
C PHE A 193 0.83 14.16 -1.75
N LEU A 194 1.25 13.88 -2.99
CA LEU A 194 1.33 12.53 -3.53
C LEU A 194 2.22 11.62 -2.65
N TYR A 195 3.36 12.13 -2.19
CA TYR A 195 4.28 11.40 -1.32
C TYR A 195 3.74 11.18 0.08
N ASN A 196 3.13 12.20 0.69
CA ASN A 196 2.51 12.06 2.02
C ASN A 196 1.39 11.00 1.99
N GLN A 197 0.61 10.95 0.90
CA GLN A 197 -0.39 9.92 0.71
C GLN A 197 0.23 8.51 0.56
N LEU A 198 1.44 8.39 0.00
CA LEU A 198 2.15 7.10 -0.05
C LEU A 198 2.65 6.68 1.34
N ILE A 199 3.13 7.62 2.16
CA ILE A 199 3.50 7.35 3.57
C ILE A 199 2.27 6.87 4.35
N GLU A 200 1.12 7.52 4.19
CA GLU A 200 -0.13 7.08 4.82
C GLU A 200 -0.54 5.67 4.38
N LEU A 201 -0.34 5.31 3.10
CA LEU A 201 -0.58 3.94 2.63
C LEU A 201 0.37 2.94 3.31
N ALA A 202 1.64 3.29 3.49
CA ALA A 202 2.61 2.45 4.21
C ALA A 202 2.21 2.26 5.68
N GLU A 203 1.71 3.30 6.34
CA GLU A 203 1.17 3.23 7.69
C GLU A 203 -0.09 2.35 7.76
N MET A 204 -0.98 2.43 6.77
CA MET A 204 -2.14 1.52 6.67
C MET A 204 -1.71 0.05 6.54
N LEU A 205 -0.71 -0.23 5.69
CA LEU A 205 -0.14 -1.56 5.55
C LEU A 205 0.48 -2.04 6.87
N LYS A 206 1.21 -1.16 7.56
CA LYS A 206 1.79 -1.43 8.88
C LYS A 206 0.70 -1.80 9.90
N LEU A 207 -0.36 -1.00 9.99
CA LEU A 207 -1.50 -1.25 10.87
C LEU A 207 -2.19 -2.58 10.56
N TYR A 208 -2.37 -2.89 9.27
CA TYR A 208 -2.93 -4.18 8.85
C TYR A 208 -2.03 -5.34 9.30
N LEU A 209 -0.74 -5.32 8.95
CA LEU A 209 0.17 -6.39 9.28
C LEU A 209 0.30 -6.57 10.80
N ARG A 210 0.38 -5.47 11.56
CA ARG A 210 0.39 -5.53 13.03
C ARG A 210 -0.88 -6.18 13.57
N ASN A 211 -2.05 -5.63 13.25
CA ASN A 211 -3.31 -5.98 13.91
C ASN A 211 -3.96 -7.26 13.39
N PHE A 212 -3.57 -7.74 12.21
CA PHE A 212 -4.16 -8.94 11.62
C PHE A 212 -3.18 -10.09 11.45
N VAL A 213 -1.87 -9.84 11.41
CA VAL A 213 -0.87 -10.88 11.17
C VAL A 213 0.06 -11.07 12.37
N ASP A 214 0.77 -10.01 12.76
CA ASP A 214 1.88 -10.11 13.71
C ASP A 214 1.39 -10.48 15.12
N VAL A 215 0.22 -9.98 15.53
CA VAL A 215 -0.45 -10.39 16.77
C VAL A 215 -0.73 -11.90 16.85
N VAL A 216 -0.96 -12.56 15.71
CA VAL A 216 -1.16 -14.01 15.66
C VAL A 216 0.18 -14.73 15.68
N VAL A 217 1.16 -14.22 14.93
CA VAL A 217 2.55 -14.72 14.91
C VAL A 217 3.18 -14.73 16.30
N GLU A 218 2.98 -13.67 17.08
CA GLU A 218 3.42 -13.59 18.48
C GLU A 218 2.83 -14.72 19.34
N LYS A 219 1.57 -15.11 19.08
CA LYS A 219 0.96 -16.27 19.75
C LYS A 219 1.48 -17.60 19.22
N LEU A 220 1.93 -17.69 17.96
CA LEU A 220 2.61 -18.90 17.46
C LEU A 220 3.94 -19.16 18.17
N LYS A 221 4.57 -18.12 18.76
CA LYS A 221 5.76 -18.27 19.61
C LYS A 221 5.52 -19.21 20.80
N SER A 222 4.30 -19.29 21.33
CA SER A 222 3.98 -20.16 22.47
C SER A 222 3.51 -21.57 22.07
N ILE A 223 3.25 -21.80 20.78
CA ILE A 223 2.66 -23.04 20.29
C ILE A 223 3.74 -23.88 19.57
N SER A 224 3.81 -25.18 19.87
CA SER A 224 4.75 -26.14 19.28
C SER A 224 4.30 -26.68 17.90
N MET A 225 3.35 -26.03 17.23
CA MET A 225 2.56 -26.59 16.11
C MET A 225 3.06 -26.21 14.70
N ILE A 226 4.34 -25.91 14.53
CA ILE A 226 4.87 -25.71 13.18
C ILE A 226 5.43 -27.04 12.71
N ASP A 227 4.54 -27.77 12.02
CA ASP A 227 4.68 -29.18 11.60
C ASP A 227 5.81 -29.42 10.58
N GLU A 228 6.56 -28.39 10.15
CA GLU A 228 7.66 -28.54 9.19
C GLU A 228 8.95 -27.93 9.75
N TYR A 229 9.81 -28.81 10.27
CA TYR A 229 11.13 -28.46 10.78
C TYR A 229 12.08 -28.18 9.61
N ILE A 230 12.20 -26.91 9.22
CA ILE A 230 13.39 -26.46 8.49
C ILE A 230 14.49 -26.30 9.53
N ASP A 231 15.53 -27.15 9.47
CA ASP A 231 16.68 -27.01 10.35
C ASP A 231 17.51 -25.77 9.97
N LEU A 232 17.30 -24.70 10.75
CA LEU A 232 18.05 -23.44 10.65
C LEU A 232 18.95 -23.24 11.88
N SER A 233 19.35 -24.32 12.56
CA SER A 233 20.15 -24.27 13.79
C SER A 233 21.50 -23.56 13.61
N GLN A 234 22.09 -23.65 12.42
CA GLN A 234 23.37 -23.02 12.09
C GLN A 234 23.25 -21.55 11.66
N VAL A 235 22.05 -21.09 11.31
CA VAL A 235 21.83 -19.71 10.85
C VAL A 235 21.95 -18.75 12.04
N ARG A 236 22.81 -17.75 11.91
CA ARG A 236 23.04 -16.72 12.93
C ARG A 236 22.64 -15.32 12.47
N ASP A 237 22.82 -15.02 11.19
CA ASP A 237 22.53 -13.72 10.60
C ASP A 237 21.43 -13.87 9.55
N VAL A 238 20.39 -13.03 9.66
CA VAL A 238 19.23 -13.07 8.78
C VAL A 238 18.94 -11.67 8.26
N VAL A 239 18.83 -11.55 6.95
CA VAL A 239 18.34 -10.33 6.28
C VAL A 239 16.95 -10.64 5.77
N THR A 240 15.97 -9.84 6.13
CA THR A 240 14.57 -10.07 5.77
C THR A 240 13.98 -8.85 5.07
N LEU A 241 13.25 -9.12 3.99
CA LEU A 241 12.42 -8.16 3.28
C LEU A 241 10.97 -8.16 3.83
N ASN A 242 10.66 -9.02 4.80
CA ASN A 242 9.32 -9.09 5.40
C ASN A 242 9.18 -7.99 6.44
N TYR A 243 7.97 -7.47 6.56
CA TYR A 243 7.65 -6.48 7.58
C TYR A 243 7.21 -7.13 8.91
N THR A 244 6.90 -8.43 8.92
CA THR A 244 6.40 -9.15 10.11
C THR A 244 7.54 -9.87 10.84
N HIS A 245 7.31 -10.18 12.12
CA HIS A 245 8.27 -10.88 12.99
C HIS A 245 8.08 -12.41 12.96
N THR A 246 7.73 -12.95 11.78
CA THR A 246 7.44 -14.38 11.59
C THR A 246 8.66 -15.24 11.88
N PHE A 247 9.83 -14.83 11.41
CA PHE A 247 11.06 -15.61 11.59
C PHE A 247 11.52 -15.62 13.06
N GLU A 248 11.47 -14.46 13.70
CA GLU A 248 11.77 -14.21 15.11
C GLU A 248 10.92 -15.13 16.00
N SER A 249 9.62 -15.12 15.75
CA SER A 249 8.63 -15.79 16.61
C SER A 249 8.70 -17.31 16.49
N ILE A 250 9.02 -17.81 15.31
CA ILE A 250 9.02 -19.24 15.03
C ILE A 250 10.38 -19.86 15.30
N TYR A 251 11.44 -19.28 14.74
CA TYR A 251 12.75 -19.93 14.66
C TYR A 251 13.74 -19.44 15.72
N CYS A 252 13.51 -18.32 16.41
CA CYS A 252 14.49 -17.73 17.34
C CYS A 252 14.21 -18.00 18.83
N LYS A 253 13.38 -18.99 19.17
CA LYS A 253 12.98 -19.28 20.55
C LYS A 253 14.15 -19.60 21.48
N GLU A 254 15.09 -20.44 21.02
CA GLU A 254 16.20 -20.95 21.85
C GLU A 254 17.57 -20.41 21.42
N ILE A 255 17.66 -19.83 20.22
CA ILE A 255 18.91 -19.41 19.60
C ILE A 255 18.83 -17.92 19.31
N LYS A 256 19.71 -17.14 19.94
CA LYS A 256 19.90 -15.73 19.60
C LYS A 256 20.47 -15.62 18.19
N ARG A 257 19.81 -14.83 17.35
CA ARG A 257 20.20 -14.50 15.97
C ARG A 257 20.20 -12.98 15.78
N ASN A 258 20.98 -12.51 14.83
CA ASN A 258 20.96 -11.12 14.37
C ASN A 258 20.00 -11.06 13.18
N ILE A 259 19.00 -10.18 13.25
CA ILE A 259 17.97 -10.08 12.22
C ILE A 259 17.87 -8.63 11.77
N TYR A 260 17.85 -8.43 10.46
CA TYR A 260 17.91 -7.13 9.81
C TYR A 260 16.73 -6.98 8.84
N HIS A 261 15.73 -6.20 9.25
CA HIS A 261 14.60 -5.80 8.40
C HIS A 261 14.99 -4.60 7.53
N ILE A 262 15.40 -4.85 6.29
CA ILE A 262 15.99 -3.80 5.44
C ILE A 262 14.97 -2.85 4.82
N HIS A 263 13.68 -3.19 4.84
CA HIS A 263 12.58 -2.28 4.45
C HIS A 263 11.73 -1.83 5.65
N GLY A 264 12.27 -1.99 6.86
CA GLY A 264 11.55 -1.80 8.11
C GLY A 264 10.58 -2.94 8.43
N ASP A 265 9.84 -2.76 9.51
CA ASP A 265 8.94 -3.75 10.08
C ASP A 265 7.69 -3.09 10.68
N VAL A 266 6.83 -3.90 11.29
CA VAL A 266 5.60 -3.44 11.92
C VAL A 266 5.81 -2.63 13.20
N ASP A 267 7.00 -2.59 13.80
CA ASP A 267 7.35 -1.72 14.94
C ASP A 267 7.82 -0.34 14.43
N PHE A 268 8.63 -0.32 13.38
CA PHE A 268 9.22 0.87 12.79
C PHE A 268 8.51 1.32 11.51
N ASN A 269 9.16 2.11 10.66
CA ASN A 269 8.58 2.61 9.42
C ASN A 269 8.76 1.60 8.30
N ILE A 270 7.68 1.25 7.62
CA ILE A 270 7.71 0.45 6.39
C ILE A 270 8.12 1.33 5.21
N VAL A 271 9.06 0.85 4.41
CA VAL A 271 9.53 1.55 3.21
C VAL A 271 8.80 1.04 1.96
N LEU A 272 7.84 1.82 1.46
CA LEU A 272 7.22 1.66 0.14
C LEU A 272 7.78 2.70 -0.83
N GLY A 273 8.01 2.28 -2.08
CA GLY A 273 8.63 3.14 -3.08
C GLY A 273 9.05 2.35 -4.32
N ILE A 274 9.85 2.99 -5.16
CA ILE A 274 10.37 2.45 -6.42
C ILE A 274 11.83 2.07 -6.21
N ASN A 275 12.27 0.98 -6.82
CA ASN A 275 13.69 0.65 -6.82
C ASN A 275 14.49 1.68 -7.63
N SER A 276 15.76 1.84 -7.27
CA SER A 276 16.68 2.60 -8.10
C SER A 276 16.83 1.92 -9.47
N ASN A 277 16.91 2.70 -10.56
CA ASN A 277 17.04 2.23 -11.94
C ASN A 277 18.12 3.02 -12.70
N GLU A 278 18.39 2.65 -13.95
CA GLU A 278 19.47 3.24 -14.77
C GLU A 278 19.32 4.75 -15.02
N ASN A 279 18.10 5.29 -14.88
CA ASN A 279 17.83 6.72 -15.02
C ASN A 279 18.22 7.52 -13.76
N ASP A 280 18.56 6.85 -12.65
CA ASP A 280 19.05 7.48 -11.42
C ASP A 280 20.57 7.78 -11.46
N ASN A 281 21.21 7.62 -12.63
CA ASN A 281 22.59 8.05 -12.85
C ASN A 281 22.67 9.59 -12.85
N LEU A 282 23.64 10.12 -12.09
CA LEU A 282 23.81 11.54 -11.68
C LEU A 282 23.76 12.59 -12.82
N GLU A 283 23.86 12.20 -14.08
CA GLU A 283 23.88 13.12 -15.23
C GLU A 283 22.47 13.59 -15.66
N THR A 284 21.40 12.85 -15.32
CA THR A 284 20.01 13.15 -15.78
C THR A 284 18.93 13.00 -14.70
N VAL A 285 19.30 12.96 -13.41
CA VAL A 285 18.34 12.66 -12.33
C VAL A 285 17.31 13.77 -12.19
N ASN A 286 16.03 13.46 -12.43
CA ASN A 286 14.92 14.27 -11.95
C ASN A 286 14.86 14.13 -10.42
N THR A 287 15.28 15.17 -9.69
CA THR A 287 15.34 15.16 -8.22
C THR A 287 13.98 15.35 -7.56
N ASP A 288 12.95 15.78 -8.31
CA ASP A 288 11.66 16.15 -7.74
C ASP A 288 10.97 14.92 -7.13
N PHE A 289 11.14 13.75 -7.74
CA PHE A 289 10.55 12.48 -7.34
C PHE A 289 11.50 11.56 -6.55
N LEU A 290 12.70 12.03 -6.18
CA LEU A 290 13.70 11.26 -5.44
C LEU A 290 13.14 10.63 -4.16
N ARG A 291 12.19 11.32 -3.51
CA ARG A 291 11.52 10.86 -2.28
C ARG A 291 10.75 9.54 -2.45
N PHE A 292 10.38 9.16 -3.67
CA PHE A 292 9.70 7.90 -3.96
C PHE A 292 10.64 6.71 -4.12
N LYS A 293 11.96 6.91 -4.13
CA LYS A 293 12.95 5.85 -4.29
C LYS A 293 13.25 5.17 -2.96
N LYS A 294 13.43 3.84 -2.99
CA LYS A 294 13.92 3.06 -1.84
C LYS A 294 15.45 3.19 -1.79
N TYR A 295 15.96 3.74 -0.69
CA TYR A 295 17.40 3.83 -0.38
C TYR A 295 17.71 3.03 0.89
#